data_AF-A0A2D4FGV4-F1
#
_entry.id   AF-A0A2D4FGV4-F1
#
_cell.length_a   1.000
_cell.length_b   1.000
_cell.length_c   1.000
_cell.angle_alpha   90.00
_cell.angle_beta   90.00
_cell.angle_gamma   90.00
#
_symmetry.space_group_name_H-M   'P 1'
#
loop_
_entity.id
_entity.type
_entity.pdbx_description
1 polymer ?
#
loop_
_entity_poly.entity_id
_entity_poly.type
_entity_poly.pdbx_seq_one_letter_code
_entity_poly.pdbx_strand_id
1 'polypeptide(L)'
;MQPLDSERALIKVTHCDKDIFGCLVPKNCPLCGQRLIYQSLEEAPVSIPSPFVNGHRERCSFLLKPTTGTFLRYEECFHNCYTYALTFINCVLSAQKQQQMNKNEFTEKFVIPRTRKAS
;
A
#
# COMPACT_ATOMS: atom_id res chain seq x y z
N MET A 1 -12.25 -8.96 13.40
CA MET A 1 -12.50 -8.45 12.03
C MET A 1 -11.50 -9.11 11.11
N GLN A 2 -11.98 -9.74 10.02
CA GLN A 2 -11.13 -10.53 9.13
C GLN A 2 -10.19 -9.64 8.30
N PRO A 3 -8.94 -10.07 8.04
CA PRO A 3 -8.01 -9.37 7.14
C PRO A 3 -8.64 -9.27 5.76
N LEU A 4 -8.42 -8.16 5.06
CA LEU A 4 -8.69 -8.13 3.64
C LEU A 4 -7.57 -8.94 2.97
N ASP A 5 -7.89 -10.16 2.54
CA ASP A 5 -6.93 -11.01 1.83
C ASP A 5 -6.36 -10.20 0.66
N SER A 6 -5.02 -10.09 0.60
CA SER A 6 -4.30 -9.39 -0.49
C SER A 6 -4.65 -9.95 -1.88
N GLU A 7 -5.40 -11.05 -1.94
CA GLU A 7 -5.90 -11.74 -3.12
C GLU A 7 -7.29 -11.24 -3.60
N ARG A 8 -7.99 -10.40 -2.83
CA ARG A 8 -9.31 -9.92 -3.24
C ARG A 8 -9.21 -8.94 -4.40
N ALA A 9 -9.88 -9.29 -5.50
CA ALA A 9 -10.02 -8.44 -6.67
C ALA A 9 -10.55 -7.05 -6.29
N LEU A 10 -9.99 -6.01 -6.91
CA LEU A 10 -10.57 -4.68 -6.84
C LEU A 10 -11.74 -4.60 -7.80
N ILE A 11 -12.71 -3.79 -7.45
CA ILE A 11 -13.84 -3.45 -8.31
C ILE A 11 -13.62 -2.04 -8.83
N LYS A 12 -13.67 -1.89 -10.15
CA LYS A 12 -13.73 -0.61 -10.85
C LYS A 12 -15.19 -0.31 -11.20
N VAL A 13 -15.62 0.91 -10.89
CA VAL A 13 -16.87 1.50 -11.39
C VAL A 13 -16.56 2.87 -12.00
N THR A 14 -17.25 3.24 -13.07
CA THR A 14 -17.08 4.55 -13.71
C THR A 14 -18.32 5.40 -13.49
N HIS A 15 -18.15 6.61 -12.96
CA HIS A 15 -19.23 7.56 -12.72
C HIS A 15 -18.64 8.98 -12.62
N CYS A 16 -19.40 10.03 -12.95
CA CYS A 16 -18.91 11.42 -12.99
C CYS A 16 -17.64 11.60 -13.86
N ASP A 17 -17.51 10.82 -14.94
CA ASP A 17 -16.30 10.78 -15.79
C ASP A 17 -15.02 10.44 -15.01
N LYS A 18 -15.14 9.72 -13.90
CA LYS A 18 -14.05 9.25 -13.06
C LYS A 18 -14.14 7.75 -12.83
N ASP A 19 -12.99 7.11 -12.80
CA ASP A 19 -12.87 5.75 -12.32
C ASP A 19 -12.76 5.72 -10.79
N ILE A 20 -13.60 4.90 -10.17
CA ILE A 20 -13.68 4.69 -8.73
C ILE A 20 -13.31 3.24 -8.46
N PHE A 21 -12.34 3.04 -7.56
CA PHE A 21 -11.83 1.71 -7.21
C PHE A 21 -12.13 1.39 -5.75
N GLY A 22 -12.56 0.16 -5.48
CA GLY A 22 -12.84 -0.30 -4.12
C GLY A 22 -12.90 -1.82 -4.01
N CYS A 23 -12.96 -2.34 -2.79
CA CYS A 23 -13.07 -3.78 -2.54
C CYS A 23 -14.51 -4.32 -2.73
N LEU A 24 -15.48 -3.40 -2.82
CA LEU A 24 -16.91 -3.68 -2.96
C LEU A 24 -17.53 -2.61 -3.85
N VAL A 25 -18.62 -2.95 -4.53
CA VAL A 25 -19.43 -1.98 -5.28
C VAL A 25 -20.15 -1.05 -4.28
N PRO A 26 -19.89 0.26 -4.30
CA PRO A 26 -20.61 1.19 -3.43
C PRO A 26 -22.05 1.37 -3.92
N LYS A 27 -23.00 1.62 -3.00
CA LYS A 27 -24.39 1.94 -3.38
C LYS A 27 -24.53 3.35 -3.97
N ASN A 28 -23.70 4.27 -3.50
CA ASN A 28 -23.69 5.69 -3.86
C ASN A 28 -22.30 6.07 -4.36
N CYS A 29 -22.24 6.95 -5.35
CA CYS A 29 -21.00 7.53 -5.84
C CYS A 29 -20.35 8.37 -4.72
N PRO A 30 -19.08 8.13 -4.36
CA PRO A 30 -18.39 8.88 -3.31
C PRO A 30 -18.08 10.33 -3.72
N LEU A 31 -18.19 10.67 -5.00
CA LEU A 31 -17.89 12.01 -5.52
C LEU A 31 -19.12 12.93 -5.52
N CYS A 32 -20.29 12.42 -5.93
CA CYS A 32 -21.52 13.22 -6.05
C CYS A 32 -22.66 12.79 -5.12
N GLY A 33 -22.54 11.67 -4.41
CA GLY A 33 -23.57 11.12 -3.52
C GLY A 33 -24.74 10.41 -4.22
N GLN A 34 -24.86 10.52 -5.54
CA GLN A 34 -25.96 9.88 -6.29
C GLN A 34 -25.84 8.36 -6.30
N ARG A 35 -26.97 7.67 -6.46
CA ARG A 35 -27.01 6.20 -6.50
C ARG A 35 -26.36 5.71 -7.80
N LEU A 36 -25.51 4.69 -7.70
CA LEU A 36 -24.95 4.04 -8.87
C LEU A 36 -26.03 3.14 -9.50
N ILE A 37 -26.38 3.43 -10.74
CA ILE A 37 -27.35 2.69 -11.56
C ILE A 37 -26.64 2.28 -12.83
N TYR A 38 -26.69 1.00 -13.16
CA TYR A 38 -26.06 0.42 -14.35
C TYR A 38 -27.17 -0.01 -15.29
N GLN A 39 -27.27 0.63 -16.46
CA GLN A 39 -28.36 0.39 -17.41
C GLN A 39 -27.97 -0.61 -18.49
N SER A 40 -26.67 -0.80 -18.71
CA SER A 40 -26.13 -1.73 -19.69
C SER A 40 -24.95 -2.54 -19.15
N LEU A 41 -24.54 -3.56 -19.90
CA LEU A 41 -23.42 -4.42 -19.52
C LEU A 41 -22.08 -3.67 -19.56
N GLU A 42 -21.96 -2.69 -20.47
CA GLU A 42 -20.78 -1.85 -20.62
C GLU A 42 -20.53 -0.95 -19.41
N GLU A 43 -21.59 -0.61 -18.66
CA GLU A 43 -21.53 0.19 -17.43
C GLU A 43 -21.33 -0.65 -16.17
N ALA A 44 -21.37 -1.98 -16.28
CA ALA A 44 -21.32 -2.87 -15.12
C ALA A 44 -19.98 -2.76 -14.36
N PRO A 45 -19.98 -2.94 -13.02
CA PRO A 45 -18.75 -3.01 -12.24
C PRO A 45 -17.80 -4.09 -12.77
N VAL A 46 -16.54 -3.72 -12.95
CA VAL A 46 -15.51 -4.63 -13.47
C VAL A 46 -14.62 -5.09 -12.33
N SER A 47 -14.46 -6.41 -12.20
CA SER A 47 -13.49 -7.01 -11.29
C SER A 47 -12.11 -7.03 -11.93
N ILE A 48 -11.15 -6.34 -11.31
CA ILE A 48 -9.74 -6.32 -11.70
C ILE A 48 -8.91 -7.09 -10.67
N PRO A 49 -7.86 -7.81 -11.08
CA PRO A 49 -6.94 -8.45 -10.15
C PRO A 49 -6.39 -7.43 -9.14
N SER A 50 -6.17 -7.87 -7.91
CA SER A 50 -5.56 -7.02 -6.90
C SER A 50 -4.18 -6.56 -7.39
N PRO A 51 -3.93 -5.24 -7.52
CA PRO A 51 -2.57 -4.71 -7.70
C PRO A 51 -1.79 -4.72 -6.38
N PHE A 52 -2.46 -5.04 -5.27
CA PHE A 52 -1.86 -5.10 -3.94
C PHE A 52 -1.31 -6.49 -3.71
N VAL A 53 0.02 -6.57 -3.81
CA VAL A 53 0.79 -7.78 -3.60
C VAL A 53 1.75 -7.58 -2.45
N ASN A 54 2.27 -8.68 -1.91
CA ASN A 54 3.29 -8.60 -0.90
C ASN A 54 4.57 -7.99 -1.50
N GLY A 55 4.87 -6.74 -1.15
CA GLY A 55 6.04 -6.02 -1.67
C GLY A 55 7.38 -6.68 -1.34
N HIS A 56 7.44 -7.59 -0.37
CA HIS A 56 8.64 -8.40 -0.09
C HIS A 56 8.90 -9.50 -1.12
N ARG A 57 7.90 -9.84 -1.94
CA ARG A 57 8.00 -10.88 -2.99
C ARG A 57 8.18 -10.30 -4.40
N GLU A 58 8.09 -8.98 -4.54
CA GLU A 58 8.20 -8.29 -5.82
C GLU A 58 9.53 -7.55 -5.96
N ARG A 59 10.00 -7.40 -7.21
CA ARG A 59 11.26 -6.70 -7.50
C ARG A 59 11.14 -5.17 -7.39
N CYS A 60 9.92 -4.63 -7.43
CA CYS A 60 9.61 -3.20 -7.35
C CYS A 60 8.19 -3.00 -6.79
N SER A 61 8.00 -2.04 -5.90
CA SER A 61 6.69 -1.73 -5.29
C SER A 61 6.49 -0.23 -5.12
N PHE A 62 5.25 0.25 -5.30
CA PHE A 62 4.86 1.64 -5.02
C PHE A 62 4.07 1.74 -3.71
N LEU A 63 4.34 2.77 -2.90
CA LEU A 63 3.61 3.05 -1.66
C LEU A 63 2.44 3.99 -1.95
N LEU A 64 1.21 3.54 -1.67
CA LEU A 64 0.01 4.36 -1.74
C LEU A 64 -0.38 4.84 -0.33
N LYS A 65 -0.43 6.17 -0.14
CA LYS A 65 -0.91 6.80 1.10
C LYS A 65 -2.32 7.36 0.87
N PRO A 66 -3.28 7.11 1.77
CA PRO A 66 -4.61 7.73 1.70
C PRO A 66 -4.54 9.26 1.74
N THR A 67 -5.33 9.92 0.90
CA THR A 67 -5.54 11.38 0.98
C THR A 67 -6.49 11.74 2.13
N THR A 68 -7.50 10.89 2.37
CA THR A 68 -8.46 10.99 3.48
C THR A 68 -8.87 9.57 3.94
N GLY A 69 -9.08 9.38 5.25
CA GLY A 69 -9.43 8.06 5.83
C GLY A 69 -8.29 7.04 5.83
N THR A 70 -8.59 5.79 6.20
CA THR A 70 -7.65 4.65 6.13
C THR A 70 -7.86 3.90 4.82
N PHE A 71 -7.49 4.51 3.69
CA PHE A 71 -7.54 3.83 2.39
C PHE A 71 -6.59 2.61 2.43
N LEU A 72 -7.20 1.43 2.54
CA LEU A 72 -6.56 0.17 2.91
C LEU A 72 -5.93 0.27 4.30
N ARG A 73 -6.06 -0.77 5.12
CA ARG A 73 -5.46 -0.76 6.46
C ARG A 73 -3.94 -0.81 6.32
N TYR A 74 -3.31 0.37 6.22
CA TYR A 74 -1.86 0.51 6.32
C TYR A 74 -1.45 0.02 7.70
N GLU A 75 -0.88 -1.18 7.76
CA GLU A 75 -0.30 -1.71 8.98
C GLU A 75 1.15 -1.27 9.10
N GLU A 76 1.38 -0.24 9.92
CA GLU A 76 2.68 0.37 10.20
C GLU A 76 3.74 -0.65 10.68
N CYS A 77 3.32 -1.74 11.33
CA CYS A 77 4.22 -2.79 11.78
C CYS A 77 4.74 -3.69 10.63
N PHE A 78 3.97 -3.86 9.56
CA PHE A 78 4.30 -4.70 8.40
C PHE A 78 4.68 -3.89 7.14
N HIS A 79 4.46 -2.58 7.15
CA HIS A 79 4.70 -1.69 6.00
C HIS A 79 5.57 -0.47 6.37
N ASN A 80 6.49 -0.60 7.33
CA ASN A 80 7.42 0.50 7.64
C ASN A 80 8.67 0.50 6.76
N CYS A 81 9.09 1.71 6.38
CA CYS A 81 10.33 1.99 5.66
C CYS A 81 11.58 1.55 6.42
N TYR A 82 11.49 1.41 7.74
CA TYR A 82 12.58 1.03 8.61
C TYR A 82 13.06 -0.41 8.35
N THR A 83 12.14 -1.38 8.41
CA THR A 83 12.47 -2.81 8.26
C THR A 83 12.92 -3.09 6.83
N TYR A 84 12.30 -2.41 5.86
CA TYR A 84 12.72 -2.44 4.46
C TYR A 84 14.16 -1.93 4.30
N ALA A 85 14.48 -0.73 4.81
CA ALA A 85 15.81 -0.14 4.67
C ALA A 85 16.90 -1.01 5.33
N LEU A 86 16.62 -1.55 6.52
CA LEU A 86 17.52 -2.46 7.22
C LEU A 86 17.77 -3.75 6.42
N THR A 87 16.70 -4.36 5.89
CA THR A 87 16.78 -5.59 5.08
C THR A 87 17.57 -5.34 3.79
N PHE A 88 17.28 -4.24 3.09
CA PHE A 88 17.99 -3.86 1.86
C PHE A 88 19.49 -3.67 2.11
N ILE A 89 19.86 -2.90 3.13
CA ILE A 89 21.28 -2.67 3.45
C ILE A 89 21.96 -3.98 3.82
N ASN A 90 21.33 -4.84 4.61
CA ASN A 90 21.89 -6.13 4.98
C ASN A 90 22.07 -7.06 3.77
N CYS A 91 21.17 -7.02 2.78
CA CYS A 91 21.34 -7.72 1.51
C CYS A 91 22.58 -7.21 0.74
N VAL A 92 22.76 -5.89 0.66
CA VAL A 92 23.94 -5.29 0.00
C VAL A 92 25.22 -5.65 0.73
N LEU A 93 25.24 -5.57 2.07
CA LEU A 93 26.39 -5.94 2.89
C LEU A 93 26.75 -7.41 2.69
N SER A 94 25.77 -8.32 2.68
CA SER A 94 26.01 -9.74 2.40
C SER A 94 26.57 -9.99 1.00
N ALA A 95 26.05 -9.30 -0.02
CA ALA A 95 26.58 -9.41 -1.39
C ALA A 95 28.04 -8.93 -1.48
N GLN A 96 28.43 -7.98 -0.62
CA GLN A 96 29.79 -7.46 -0.51
C GLN A 96 30.67 -8.26 0.48
N LYS A 97 30.19 -9.38 1.02
CA LYS A 97 30.85 -10.17 2.09
C LYS A 97 31.17 -9.36 3.35
N GLN A 98 30.36 -8.35 3.65
CA GLN A 98 30.43 -7.56 4.87
C GLN A 98 29.44 -8.08 5.92
N GLN A 99 29.70 -7.73 7.17
CA GLN A 99 28.86 -8.11 8.29
C GLN A 99 27.51 -7.38 8.25
N GLN A 100 26.41 -8.13 8.34
CA GLN A 100 25.08 -7.59 8.50
C GLN A 100 24.93 -6.93 9.88
N MET A 101 24.06 -5.93 9.95
CA MET A 101 23.83 -5.16 11.15
C MET A 101 22.41 -5.32 11.65
N ASN A 102 22.25 -5.28 12.97
CA ASN A 102 20.95 -5.42 13.60
C ASN A 102 20.22 -4.06 13.70
N LYS A 103 18.97 -4.12 14.20
CA LYS A 103 18.11 -2.94 14.38
C LYS A 103 18.78 -1.82 15.18
N ASN A 104 19.47 -2.17 16.26
CA ASN A 104 20.10 -1.17 17.12
C ASN A 104 21.28 -0.51 16.40
N GLU A 105 22.13 -1.30 15.76
CA GLU A 105 23.29 -0.79 15.01
C GLU A 105 22.88 0.10 13.84
N PHE A 106 21.81 -0.24 13.12
CA PHE A 106 21.29 0.58 12.02
C PHE A 106 20.71 1.90 12.52
N THR A 107 19.98 1.88 13.63
CA THR A 107 19.41 3.09 14.23
C THR A 107 20.51 4.05 14.67
N GLU A 108 21.49 3.54 15.40
CA GLU A 108 22.61 4.33 15.93
C GLU A 108 23.51 4.89 14.82
N LYS A 109 23.74 4.16 13.73
CA LYS A 109 24.63 4.63 12.65
C LYS A 109 23.97 5.54 11.62
N PHE A 110 22.70 5.32 11.32
CA PHE A 110 22.06 5.94 10.15
C PHE A 110 20.85 6.81 10.46
N VAL A 111 20.18 6.57 11.60
CA VAL A 111 18.96 7.29 11.98
C VAL A 111 19.28 8.39 13.00
N ILE A 112 19.81 8.03 14.16
CA ILE A 112 20.10 8.97 15.27
C ILE A 112 21.06 10.10 14.86
N PRO A 113 22.16 9.86 14.13
CA PRO A 113 23.10 10.91 13.76
C PRO A 113 22.51 11.96 12.81
N ARG A 114 21.36 11.66 12.19
CA ARG A 114 20.68 12.52 11.20
C ARG A 114 19.34 13.06 11.68
N THR A 115 18.85 12.62 12.84
CA THR A 115 17.65 13.19 13.43
C THR A 115 17.95 14.54 14.08
N ARG A 116 17.20 15.58 13.71
CA ARG A 116 17.16 16.85 14.44
C ARG A 116 16.01 16.81 15.44
N LYS A 117 16.20 17.44 16.61
CA LYS A 117 15.10 17.64 17.56
C LYS A 117 13.98 18.41 16.86
N ALA A 118 12.76 17.88 16.95
CA ALA A 118 11.57 18.64 16.64
C ALA A 118 11.44 19.73 17.71
N SER A 119 11.35 20.98 17.28
CA SER A 119 11.12 22.16 18.13
C SER A 119 9.77 22.08 18.84
#